data_AF-A0A945VTP5-F1
#
_entry.id   AF-A0A945VTP5-F1
#
_cell.length_a   1.000
_cell.length_b   1.000
_cell.length_c   1.000
_cell.angle_alpha   90.00
_cell.angle_beta   90.00
_cell.angle_gamma   90.00
#
_symmetry.space_group_name_H-M   'P 1'
#
loop_
_entity.id
_entity.type
_entity.pdbx_description
1 polymer ?
#
loop_
_entity_poly.entity_id
_entity_poly.type
_entity_poly.pdbx_seq_one_letter_code
_entity_poly.pdbx_strand_id
1 'polypeptide(L)'
;MTNKEHYTRLTTENRLKLIEESLDFIYSKEDSVKAYEEILALIDKYKQKIESAPYYLTQKDIILITYGDQVFHHGETALATLYRFLNEYAQDVINTVHILPFYPYSSDDGFSIVNYKGVCPLKGSWKDIENIRKNHRIMFDGVINHMSQLSRWFNNYLANIPEFEDFFIDVDPSTDLSNVVRPRTSPLLTEFIDDEGKIRNIWTTFGSDQVDLNYANYKVLLKVLDVLLLYIAKGASLIRLDAIAYIWKELGTSCVHLPKTHELIQLMREVMHAVAPEVIIITETNVPHGENISYFGGGNDEAQMVYNFTLPPLLAFSILKADTEKLTNWAKGLDLPSDGVCFFNFTASHDGIGVRAVNGILDEKEMSFLVRTSIRHGGFASYRSIGDEEESPYELNCSYIDLLTSPEEDDNMRVKRMILSQAVVLAMPGVPGIYFHSLVGSRNYQEAVRRTRINRTINRDKLNYDNLKELLEEEGSLQKILFKRYKQLLSIRINEEAFNPFGKYEFLDLGSKVFALKRYANDDNESILALFNFTGESVKIVLPGEYTDHLVDIITHTKINSQDLTLEPYQIVWLKKHKEN
;
A
#
# COMPACT_ATOMS: atom_id res chain seq x y z
N MET A 1 -17.04 21.92 0.19
CA MET A 1 -17.16 21.47 1.60
C MET A 1 -15.75 21.31 2.14
N THR A 2 -15.51 21.56 3.42
CA THR A 2 -14.14 21.38 3.98
C THR A 2 -13.92 19.89 4.31
N ASN A 3 -12.69 19.38 4.21
CA ASN A 3 -12.31 18.00 4.58
C ASN A 3 -12.86 17.54 5.95
N LYS A 4 -13.18 18.51 6.82
CA LYS A 4 -13.76 18.36 8.15
C LYS A 4 -15.10 17.61 8.18
N GLU A 5 -15.90 17.68 7.12
CA GLU A 5 -17.26 17.13 7.07
C GLU A 5 -17.36 15.69 6.55
N HIS A 6 -16.29 15.09 6.01
CA HIS A 6 -16.37 13.75 5.39
C HIS A 6 -16.27 12.59 6.38
N TYR A 7 -15.48 12.73 7.45
CA TYR A 7 -15.20 11.63 8.39
C TYR A 7 -16.23 11.49 9.53
N THR A 8 -17.10 12.49 9.74
CA THR A 8 -18.03 12.57 10.88
C THR A 8 -19.52 12.59 10.51
N ARG A 9 -19.90 12.11 9.32
CA ARG A 9 -21.29 12.26 8.82
C ARG A 9 -22.35 11.45 9.56
N LEU A 10 -21.99 10.33 10.20
CA LEU A 10 -22.95 9.42 10.81
C LEU A 10 -22.99 9.58 12.34
N THR A 11 -24.20 9.71 12.88
CA THR A 11 -24.46 9.57 14.31
C THR A 11 -24.14 8.15 14.76
N THR A 12 -23.79 7.96 16.04
CA THR A 12 -23.57 6.61 16.59
C THR A 12 -24.76 5.68 16.32
N GLU A 13 -25.99 6.19 16.43
CA GLU A 13 -27.22 5.43 16.16
C GLU A 13 -27.30 4.95 14.71
N ASN A 14 -26.96 5.79 13.74
CA ASN A 14 -26.92 5.39 12.33
C ASN A 14 -25.85 4.32 12.07
N ARG A 15 -24.68 4.41 12.72
CA ARG A 15 -23.62 3.41 12.58
C ARG A 15 -24.04 2.05 13.12
N LEU A 16 -24.68 2.03 14.29
CA LEU A 16 -25.19 0.79 14.88
C LEU A 16 -26.22 0.12 13.98
N LYS A 17 -27.09 0.90 13.33
CA LYS A 17 -28.03 0.39 12.34
C LYS A 17 -27.34 -0.25 11.14
N LEU A 18 -26.31 0.40 10.59
CA LEU A 18 -25.53 -0.15 9.47
C LEU A 18 -24.84 -1.46 9.87
N ILE A 19 -24.29 -1.55 11.08
CA ILE A 19 -23.70 -2.79 11.60
C ILE A 19 -24.74 -3.93 11.61
N GLU A 20 -25.96 -3.66 12.10
CA GLU A 20 -27.05 -4.65 12.11
C GLU A 20 -27.44 -5.08 10.68
N GLU A 21 -27.58 -4.13 9.76
CA GLU A 21 -27.91 -4.39 8.35
C GLU A 21 -26.85 -5.26 7.66
N SER A 22 -25.57 -4.95 7.86
CA SER A 22 -24.47 -5.75 7.32
C SER A 22 -24.44 -7.17 7.89
N LEU A 23 -24.71 -7.34 9.19
CA LEU A 23 -24.79 -8.66 9.81
C LEU A 23 -25.95 -9.50 9.26
N ASP A 24 -27.12 -8.88 9.07
CA ASP A 24 -28.29 -9.52 8.48
C ASP A 24 -28.06 -9.92 7.01
N PHE A 25 -27.20 -9.20 6.28
CA PHE A 25 -26.80 -9.58 4.92
C PHE A 25 -25.84 -10.78 4.90
N ILE A 26 -24.88 -10.82 5.84
CA ILE A 26 -23.80 -11.81 5.83
C ILE A 26 -24.25 -13.14 6.47
N TYR A 27 -25.01 -13.08 7.56
CA TYR A 27 -25.27 -14.20 8.46
C TYR A 27 -26.74 -14.59 8.57
N SER A 28 -27.01 -15.74 9.16
CA SER A 28 -28.37 -16.15 9.54
C SER A 28 -28.96 -15.16 10.56
N LYS A 29 -30.29 -15.06 10.67
CA LYS A 29 -30.88 -14.11 11.63
C LYS A 29 -30.48 -14.41 13.08
N GLU A 30 -30.32 -15.69 13.43
CA GLU A 30 -29.87 -16.10 14.76
C GLU A 30 -28.43 -15.67 15.04
N ASP A 31 -27.53 -15.91 14.10
CA ASP A 31 -26.11 -15.54 14.23
C ASP A 31 -25.91 -14.03 14.18
N SER A 32 -26.68 -13.32 13.35
CA SER A 32 -26.69 -11.87 13.25
C SER A 32 -27.01 -11.22 14.61
N VAL A 33 -28.06 -11.67 15.30
CA VAL A 33 -28.44 -11.14 16.62
C VAL A 33 -27.33 -11.37 17.66
N LYS A 34 -26.76 -12.59 17.71
CA LYS A 34 -25.66 -12.90 18.64
C LYS A 34 -24.40 -12.08 18.34
N ALA A 35 -24.02 -12.00 17.06
CA ALA A 35 -22.87 -11.23 16.62
C ALA A 35 -23.03 -9.75 16.97
N TYR A 36 -24.22 -9.18 16.76
CA TYR A 36 -24.51 -7.79 17.07
C TYR A 36 -24.34 -7.48 18.57
N GLU A 37 -24.91 -8.30 19.45
CA GLU A 37 -24.77 -8.14 20.90
C GLU A 37 -23.30 -8.18 21.34
N GLU A 38 -22.50 -9.12 20.82
CA GLU A 38 -21.08 -9.23 21.14
C GLU A 38 -20.25 -8.08 20.55
N ILE A 39 -20.60 -7.57 19.37
CA ILE A 39 -19.96 -6.39 18.76
C ILE A 39 -20.21 -5.14 19.60
N LEU A 40 -21.44 -4.94 20.12
CA LEU A 40 -21.73 -3.83 21.02
C LEU A 40 -20.85 -3.88 22.28
N ALA A 41 -20.69 -5.08 22.86
CA ALA A 41 -19.81 -5.26 24.02
C ALA A 41 -18.33 -4.97 23.68
N LEU A 42 -17.86 -5.31 22.47
CA LEU A 42 -16.52 -4.95 22.00
C LEU A 42 -16.36 -3.42 21.84
N ILE A 43 -17.33 -2.76 21.22
CA ILE A 43 -17.34 -1.31 21.05
C ILE A 43 -17.24 -0.62 22.42
N ASP A 44 -18.06 -1.02 23.39
CA ASP A 44 -18.07 -0.43 24.73
C ASP A 44 -16.75 -0.67 25.48
N LYS A 45 -16.19 -1.88 25.38
CA LYS A 45 -14.89 -2.24 25.95
C LYS A 45 -13.77 -1.33 25.43
N TYR A 46 -13.80 -0.97 24.14
CA TYR A 46 -12.72 -0.22 23.50
C TYR A 46 -12.93 1.30 23.51
N LYS A 47 -14.17 1.80 23.56
CA LYS A 47 -14.46 3.22 23.84
C LYS A 47 -13.82 3.72 25.14
N GLN A 48 -13.68 2.85 26.13
CA GLN A 48 -13.02 3.18 27.41
C GLN A 48 -11.49 3.18 27.33
N LYS A 49 -10.91 2.66 26.25
CA LYS A 49 -9.45 2.46 26.09
C LYS A 49 -8.83 3.33 25.01
N ILE A 50 -9.63 3.81 24.08
CA ILE A 50 -9.20 4.60 22.93
C ILE A 50 -9.54 6.06 23.19
N GLU A 51 -8.52 6.90 23.09
CA GLU A 51 -8.68 8.35 23.04
C GLU A 51 -8.77 8.77 21.57
N SER A 52 -9.99 9.06 21.11
CA SER A 52 -10.23 9.54 19.74
C SER A 52 -9.83 11.01 19.62
N ALA A 53 -9.12 11.33 18.54
CA ALA A 53 -8.69 12.68 18.21
C ALA A 53 -8.88 12.93 16.70
N PRO A 54 -9.58 14.01 16.29
CA PRO A 54 -9.81 14.28 14.88
C PRO A 54 -8.52 14.32 14.07
N TYR A 55 -8.53 13.62 12.94
CA TYR A 55 -7.45 13.61 11.99
C TYR A 55 -8.00 13.53 10.57
N TYR A 56 -7.33 14.26 9.66
CA TYR A 56 -7.70 14.38 8.27
C TYR A 56 -6.43 14.36 7.45
N LEU A 57 -6.46 13.67 6.31
CA LEU A 57 -5.34 13.69 5.37
C LEU A 57 -5.24 15.06 4.68
N THR A 58 -4.01 15.47 4.45
CA THR A 58 -3.54 16.75 3.93
C THR A 58 -2.29 16.54 3.09
N GLN A 59 -1.77 17.60 2.47
CA GLN A 59 -0.50 17.57 1.74
C GLN A 59 0.70 17.13 2.60
N LYS A 60 0.58 17.25 3.93
CA LYS A 60 1.63 16.88 4.90
C LYS A 60 1.77 15.37 5.07
N ASP A 61 0.80 14.60 4.59
CA ASP A 61 0.74 13.17 4.80
C ASP A 61 1.62 12.44 3.79
N ILE A 62 2.71 11.87 4.32
CA ILE A 62 3.64 11.00 3.64
C ILE A 62 3.78 9.73 4.48
N ILE A 63 3.49 8.58 3.88
CA ILE A 63 3.53 7.29 4.57
C ILE A 63 4.81 6.56 4.17
N LEU A 64 5.72 6.34 5.13
CA LEU A 64 6.88 5.47 4.93
C LEU A 64 6.49 4.02 5.16
N ILE A 65 6.61 3.18 4.13
CA ILE A 65 6.41 1.73 4.18
C ILE A 65 7.75 1.09 4.54
N THR A 66 7.82 0.41 5.68
CA THR A 66 9.05 -0.17 6.20
C THR A 66 8.78 -1.43 7.02
N TYR A 67 9.70 -2.39 6.96
CA TYR A 67 9.74 -3.42 7.99
C TYR A 67 10.20 -2.83 9.34
N GLY A 68 9.71 -3.38 10.45
CA GLY A 68 10.18 -2.99 11.78
C GLY A 68 11.67 -3.26 12.04
N ASP A 69 12.27 -4.14 11.26
CA ASP A 69 13.70 -4.51 11.29
C ASP A 69 14.46 -4.07 10.03
N GLN A 70 13.88 -3.17 9.23
CA GLN A 70 14.46 -2.70 7.98
C GLN A 70 15.88 -2.15 8.13
N VAL A 71 16.14 -1.49 9.27
CA VAL A 71 17.44 -1.03 9.71
C VAL A 71 17.73 -1.63 11.09
N PHE A 72 18.96 -2.09 11.32
CA PHE A 72 19.35 -2.72 12.58
C PHE A 72 20.72 -2.23 13.06
N HIS A 73 20.93 -2.29 14.37
CA HIS A 73 22.21 -2.05 15.01
C HIS A 73 22.43 -3.09 16.12
N HIS A 74 23.66 -3.58 16.27
CA HIS A 74 23.95 -4.60 17.28
C HIS A 74 23.78 -4.04 18.69
N GLY A 75 23.09 -4.77 19.56
CA GLY A 75 22.82 -4.36 20.95
C GLY A 75 21.56 -3.52 21.14
N GLU A 76 20.80 -3.24 20.07
CA GLU A 76 19.50 -2.56 20.12
C GLU A 76 18.39 -3.45 19.55
N THR A 77 17.14 -3.18 19.93
CA THR A 77 15.99 -3.76 19.22
C THR A 77 15.84 -3.09 17.86
N ALA A 78 15.39 -3.83 16.86
CA ALA A 78 15.31 -3.32 15.49
C ALA A 78 14.35 -2.10 15.38
N LEU A 79 13.24 -2.12 16.13
CA LEU A 79 12.31 -0.99 16.22
C LEU A 79 12.94 0.26 16.87
N ALA A 80 13.84 0.10 17.84
CA ALA A 80 14.56 1.23 18.43
C ALA A 80 15.54 1.84 17.43
N THR A 81 16.25 1.02 16.65
CA THR A 81 17.12 1.51 15.58
C THR A 81 16.31 2.19 14.46
N LEU A 82 15.14 1.65 14.09
CA LEU A 82 14.23 2.31 13.16
C LEU A 82 13.78 3.68 13.68
N TYR A 83 13.40 3.77 14.96
CA TYR A 83 13.05 5.04 15.59
C TYR A 83 14.20 6.06 15.53
N ARG A 84 15.45 5.63 15.78
CA ARG A 84 16.63 6.48 15.65
C ARG A 84 16.78 7.01 14.22
N PHE A 85 16.72 6.14 13.22
CA PHE A 85 16.79 6.53 11.82
C PHE A 85 15.71 7.56 11.45
N LEU A 86 14.47 7.31 11.87
CA LEU A 86 13.34 8.21 11.60
C LEU A 86 13.59 9.61 12.17
N ASN A 87 13.98 9.72 13.43
CA ASN A 87 14.22 11.02 14.07
C ASN A 87 15.37 11.79 13.43
N GLU A 88 16.46 11.11 13.07
CA GLU A 88 17.66 11.78 12.56
C GLU A 88 17.53 12.18 11.10
N TYR A 89 16.89 11.36 10.27
CA TYR A 89 16.92 11.54 8.82
C TYR A 89 15.58 11.94 8.21
N ALA A 90 14.44 11.57 8.81
CA ALA A 90 13.13 11.62 8.13
C ALA A 90 12.00 12.37 8.87
N GLN A 91 12.19 12.78 10.13
CA GLN A 91 11.13 13.35 10.98
C GLN A 91 10.47 14.61 10.40
N ASP A 92 11.24 15.43 9.68
CA ASP A 92 10.77 16.69 9.08
C ASP A 92 9.92 16.49 7.82
N VAL A 93 9.93 15.29 7.22
CA VAL A 93 9.24 15.00 5.95
C VAL A 93 8.31 13.79 5.98
N ILE A 94 8.46 12.89 6.95
CA ILE A 94 7.60 11.70 7.14
C ILE A 94 6.80 11.85 8.42
N ASN A 95 5.48 11.99 8.28
CA ASN A 95 4.59 12.09 9.44
C ASN A 95 3.94 10.75 9.83
N THR A 96 3.94 9.77 8.93
CA THR A 96 3.28 8.47 9.13
C THR A 96 4.21 7.32 8.75
N VAL A 97 4.25 6.28 9.59
CA VAL A 97 5.05 5.08 9.36
C VAL A 97 4.13 3.87 9.29
N HIS A 98 4.11 3.21 8.14
CA HIS A 98 3.55 1.88 7.97
C HIS A 98 4.60 0.85 8.36
N ILE A 99 4.43 0.30 9.56
CA ILE A 99 5.28 -0.77 10.06
C ILE A 99 4.67 -2.09 9.55
N LEU A 100 5.30 -2.67 8.52
CA LEU A 100 4.95 -3.98 7.99
C LEU A 100 4.97 -5.04 9.11
N PRO A 101 4.25 -6.17 8.96
CA PRO A 101 3.82 -6.99 10.08
C PRO A 101 4.93 -7.27 11.11
N PHE A 102 4.80 -6.66 12.29
CA PHE A 102 5.80 -6.72 13.36
C PHE A 102 5.46 -7.77 14.43
N TYR A 103 4.31 -8.43 14.28
CA TYR A 103 3.82 -9.48 15.17
C TYR A 103 4.72 -10.73 15.12
N PRO A 104 4.65 -11.64 16.10
CA PRO A 104 5.22 -12.98 15.96
C PRO A 104 4.65 -13.69 14.72
N TYR A 105 5.52 -14.23 13.87
CA TYR A 105 5.18 -14.88 12.61
C TYR A 105 6.05 -16.12 12.37
N SER A 106 5.61 -17.02 11.49
CA SER A 106 6.33 -18.25 11.11
C SER A 106 6.98 -18.17 9.73
N SER A 107 6.36 -17.48 8.78
CA SER A 107 6.84 -17.36 7.40
C SER A 107 6.36 -16.08 6.71
N ASP A 108 6.67 -15.95 5.41
CA ASP A 108 6.32 -14.83 4.53
C ASP A 108 6.70 -13.45 5.08
N ASP A 109 7.88 -13.35 5.70
CA ASP A 109 8.45 -12.11 6.28
C ASP A 109 7.52 -11.31 7.21
N GLY A 110 6.54 -11.97 7.83
CA GLY A 110 5.59 -11.33 8.73
C GLY A 110 4.14 -11.60 8.41
N PHE A 111 3.80 -12.09 7.21
CA PHE A 111 2.41 -12.27 6.79
C PHE A 111 1.79 -13.60 7.23
N SER A 112 2.57 -14.57 7.75
CA SER A 112 2.03 -15.75 8.42
C SER A 112 2.01 -15.56 9.94
N ILE A 113 0.95 -14.94 10.47
CA ILE A 113 0.87 -14.48 11.86
C ILE A 113 0.64 -15.62 12.86
N VAL A 114 1.52 -15.75 13.86
CA VAL A 114 1.37 -16.70 14.97
C VAL A 114 0.55 -16.09 16.12
N ASN A 115 0.73 -14.79 16.38
CA ASN A 115 0.03 -14.10 17.48
C ASN A 115 -0.20 -12.61 17.17
N TYR A 116 -1.45 -12.24 16.87
CA TYR A 116 -1.85 -10.87 16.62
C TYR A 116 -1.58 -9.88 17.77
N LYS A 117 -1.57 -10.34 19.02
CA LYS A 117 -1.54 -9.45 20.20
C LYS A 117 -0.14 -9.16 20.73
N GLY A 118 0.89 -9.76 20.13
CA GLY A 118 2.29 -9.62 20.51
C GLY A 118 3.10 -8.80 19.52
N VAL A 119 4.28 -8.36 19.95
CA VAL A 119 5.35 -7.87 19.07
C VAL A 119 6.38 -8.98 18.96
N CYS A 120 6.92 -9.22 17.77
CA CYS A 120 8.00 -10.19 17.56
C CYS A 120 9.20 -9.81 18.44
N PRO A 121 9.65 -10.69 19.37
CA PRO A 121 10.72 -10.34 20.31
C PRO A 121 12.04 -9.93 19.63
N LEU A 122 12.30 -10.43 18.42
CA LEU A 122 13.47 -10.04 17.63
C LEU A 122 13.37 -8.61 17.08
N LYS A 123 12.15 -8.10 16.88
CA LYS A 123 11.91 -6.73 16.41
C LYS A 123 11.86 -5.73 17.58
N GLY A 124 11.25 -6.11 18.70
CA GLY A 124 11.17 -5.30 19.91
C GLY A 124 9.91 -5.56 20.72
N SER A 125 9.32 -4.48 21.22
CA SER A 125 8.17 -4.50 22.14
C SER A 125 7.15 -3.41 21.81
N TRP A 126 5.98 -3.46 22.46
CA TRP A 126 4.99 -2.37 22.38
C TRP A 126 5.57 -1.02 22.82
N LYS A 127 6.54 -1.00 23.74
CA LYS A 127 7.21 0.23 24.18
C LYS A 127 8.00 0.89 23.05
N ASP A 128 8.59 0.11 22.15
CA ASP A 128 9.33 0.64 21.00
C ASP A 128 8.37 1.27 19.99
N ILE A 129 7.23 0.62 19.75
CA ILE A 129 6.15 1.18 18.92
C ILE A 129 5.59 2.47 19.54
N GLU A 130 5.36 2.49 20.86
CA GLU A 130 4.94 3.70 21.59
C GLU A 130 5.96 4.84 21.46
N ASN A 131 7.26 4.55 21.36
CA ASN A 131 8.27 5.57 21.12
C ASN A 131 8.16 6.17 19.70
N ILE A 132 7.98 5.34 18.66
CA ILE A 132 7.76 5.83 17.29
C ILE A 132 6.49 6.70 17.23
N ARG A 133 5.43 6.31 17.95
CA ARG A 133 4.15 7.04 18.02
C ARG A 133 4.27 8.47 18.55
N LYS A 134 5.33 8.81 19.30
CA LYS A 134 5.53 10.16 19.84
C LYS A 134 5.68 11.22 18.75
N ASN A 135 6.31 10.85 17.64
CA ASN A 135 6.65 11.78 16.54
C ASN A 135 5.94 11.41 15.23
N HIS A 136 5.39 10.20 15.12
CA HIS A 136 4.76 9.72 13.89
C HIS A 136 3.41 9.07 14.16
N ARG A 137 2.51 9.20 13.19
CA ARG A 137 1.33 8.32 13.10
C ARG A 137 1.75 6.95 12.65
N ILE A 138 0.96 5.95 13.02
CA ILE A 138 1.29 4.56 12.75
C ILE A 138 0.21 3.93 11.90
N MET A 139 0.64 3.18 10.89
CA MET A 139 -0.19 2.28 10.10
C MET A 139 0.24 0.85 10.39
N PHE A 140 -0.73 -0.02 10.68
CA PHE A 140 -0.52 -1.45 10.91
C PHE A 140 -1.20 -2.29 9.84
N ASP A 141 -0.64 -3.46 9.56
CA ASP A 141 -1.33 -4.50 8.79
C ASP A 141 -2.33 -5.25 9.66
N GLY A 142 -3.59 -5.25 9.20
CA GLY A 142 -4.60 -6.23 9.53
C GLY A 142 -4.48 -7.43 8.58
N VAL A 143 -3.57 -8.35 8.90
CA VAL A 143 -3.44 -9.63 8.19
C VAL A 143 -4.53 -10.58 8.67
N ILE A 144 -5.74 -10.36 8.16
CA ILE A 144 -6.97 -10.96 8.70
C ILE A 144 -7.64 -11.97 7.77
N ASN A 145 -7.13 -12.18 6.54
CA ASN A 145 -7.64 -13.25 5.69
C ASN A 145 -7.23 -14.64 6.20
N HIS A 146 -6.02 -14.74 6.71
CA HIS A 146 -5.36 -15.99 7.07
C HIS A 146 -4.46 -15.77 8.29
N MET A 147 -4.01 -16.87 8.88
CA MET A 147 -3.01 -16.85 9.93
C MET A 147 -2.07 -18.06 9.83
N SER A 148 -1.03 -18.09 10.66
CA SER A 148 -0.10 -19.22 10.69
C SER A 148 -0.78 -20.50 11.18
N GLN A 149 -0.45 -21.64 10.56
CA GLN A 149 -0.76 -22.97 11.11
C GLN A 149 -0.16 -23.16 12.52
N LEU A 150 0.91 -22.44 12.89
CA LEU A 150 1.51 -22.52 14.22
C LEU A 150 0.78 -21.65 15.26
N SER A 151 -0.31 -21.00 14.86
CA SER A 151 -1.07 -20.13 15.74
C SER A 151 -1.86 -20.91 16.78
N ARG A 152 -2.16 -20.22 17.89
CA ARG A 152 -3.02 -20.79 18.93
C ARG A 152 -4.43 -21.11 18.44
N TRP A 153 -4.96 -20.34 17.48
CA TRP A 153 -6.30 -20.58 16.97
C TRP A 153 -6.34 -21.88 16.17
N PHE A 154 -5.35 -22.12 15.30
CA PHE A 154 -5.27 -23.35 14.52
C PHE A 154 -4.99 -24.57 15.39
N ASN A 155 -4.06 -24.46 16.35
CA ASN A 155 -3.81 -25.54 17.32
C ASN A 155 -5.07 -25.89 18.12
N ASN A 156 -5.85 -24.89 18.55
CA ASN A 156 -7.10 -25.14 19.26
C ASN A 156 -8.19 -25.74 18.36
N TYR A 157 -8.20 -25.38 17.07
CA TYR A 157 -9.07 -26.01 16.07
C TYR A 157 -8.73 -27.50 15.88
N LEU A 158 -7.45 -27.85 15.72
CA LEU A 158 -7.00 -29.25 15.63
C LEU A 158 -7.22 -30.03 16.93
N ALA A 159 -7.22 -29.35 18.08
CA ALA A 159 -7.58 -29.94 19.37
C ALA A 159 -9.10 -30.04 19.60
N ASN A 160 -9.93 -29.75 18.59
CA ASN A 160 -11.40 -29.77 18.66
C ASN A 160 -11.97 -28.95 19.84
N ILE A 161 -11.33 -27.83 20.20
CA ILE A 161 -11.83 -26.95 21.26
C ILE A 161 -13.11 -26.26 20.77
N PRO A 162 -14.26 -26.37 21.47
CA PRO A 162 -15.56 -25.89 20.98
C PRO A 162 -15.62 -24.39 20.62
N GLU A 163 -14.76 -23.56 21.23
CA GLU A 163 -14.66 -22.14 20.90
C GLU A 163 -14.13 -21.90 19.46
N PHE A 164 -13.30 -22.83 18.96
CA PHE A 164 -12.61 -22.73 17.67
C PHE A 164 -13.22 -23.63 16.59
N GLU A 165 -14.36 -24.27 16.86
CA GLU A 165 -15.12 -25.02 15.86
C GLU A 165 -15.43 -24.12 14.66
N ASP A 166 -15.22 -24.65 13.45
CA ASP A 166 -15.40 -23.95 12.18
C ASP A 166 -14.64 -22.61 12.05
N PHE A 167 -13.50 -22.43 12.73
CA PHE A 167 -12.64 -21.25 12.54
C PHE A 167 -11.84 -21.29 11.24
N PHE A 168 -11.65 -22.48 10.68
CA PHE A 168 -10.93 -22.74 9.43
C PHE A 168 -11.80 -23.57 8.50
N ILE A 169 -11.45 -23.59 7.22
CA ILE A 169 -12.29 -24.15 6.16
C ILE A 169 -11.74 -25.54 5.80
N ASP A 170 -12.41 -26.59 6.29
CA ASP A 170 -12.14 -28.00 5.95
C ASP A 170 -13.01 -28.41 4.75
N VAL A 171 -12.39 -28.85 3.66
CA VAL A 171 -13.08 -29.15 2.38
C VAL A 171 -12.78 -30.57 1.95
N ASP A 172 -13.80 -31.33 1.55
CA ASP A 172 -13.59 -32.64 0.93
C ASP A 172 -12.70 -32.48 -0.33
N PRO A 173 -11.55 -33.19 -0.43
CA PRO A 173 -10.64 -33.10 -1.59
C PRO A 173 -11.28 -33.42 -2.95
N SER A 174 -12.44 -34.10 -2.96
CA SER A 174 -13.21 -34.38 -4.17
C SER A 174 -14.11 -33.21 -4.62
N THR A 175 -14.21 -32.14 -3.83
CA THR A 175 -14.98 -30.93 -4.17
C THR A 175 -14.38 -30.23 -5.37
N ASP A 176 -15.23 -29.84 -6.33
CA ASP A 176 -14.79 -29.04 -7.47
C ASP A 176 -14.45 -27.60 -7.04
N LEU A 177 -13.16 -27.26 -7.13
CA LEU A 177 -12.61 -25.94 -6.82
C LEU A 177 -12.06 -25.23 -8.06
N SER A 178 -12.39 -25.70 -9.27
CA SER A 178 -11.86 -25.18 -10.54
C SER A 178 -12.20 -23.70 -10.79
N ASN A 179 -13.31 -23.20 -10.24
CA ASN A 179 -13.71 -21.79 -10.38
C ASN A 179 -12.90 -20.84 -9.50
N VAL A 180 -12.16 -21.32 -8.50
CA VAL A 180 -11.44 -20.48 -7.54
C VAL A 180 -10.26 -19.77 -8.21
N VAL A 181 -10.19 -18.45 -8.06
CA VAL A 181 -9.06 -17.66 -8.56
C VAL A 181 -7.87 -17.81 -7.61
N ARG A 182 -6.76 -18.37 -8.09
CA ARG A 182 -5.57 -18.66 -7.26
C ARG A 182 -4.47 -17.62 -7.48
N PRO A 183 -3.95 -16.98 -6.41
CA PRO A 183 -2.83 -16.04 -6.53
C PRO A 183 -1.47 -16.74 -6.65
N ARG A 184 -1.38 -18.01 -6.27
CA ARG A 184 -0.15 -18.82 -6.24
C ARG A 184 -0.36 -20.15 -6.94
N THR A 185 0.75 -20.79 -7.35
CA THR A 185 0.76 -22.12 -7.98
C THR A 185 0.70 -23.26 -6.95
N SER A 186 0.93 -22.99 -5.67
CA SER A 186 0.84 -23.96 -4.56
C SER A 186 -0.57 -24.51 -4.40
N PRO A 187 -0.76 -25.79 -4.02
CA PRO A 187 -2.07 -26.39 -3.80
C PRO A 187 -2.99 -25.55 -2.91
N LEU A 188 -4.29 -25.53 -3.24
CA LEU A 188 -5.28 -24.76 -2.50
C LEU A 188 -5.67 -25.41 -1.16
N LEU A 189 -5.58 -26.74 -1.08
CA LEU A 189 -5.87 -27.51 0.14
C LEU A 189 -4.57 -28.11 0.68
N THR A 190 -4.41 -28.05 2.01
CA THR A 190 -3.31 -28.68 2.74
C THR A 190 -3.87 -29.67 3.75
N GLU A 191 -3.28 -30.87 3.79
CA GLU A 191 -3.69 -31.93 4.71
C GLU A 191 -3.10 -31.71 6.12
N PHE A 192 -3.95 -31.81 7.13
CA PHE A 192 -3.62 -31.79 8.55
C PHE A 192 -4.31 -32.95 9.26
N ILE A 193 -3.77 -33.36 10.41
CA ILE A 193 -4.37 -34.40 11.26
C ILE A 193 -4.76 -33.74 12.57
N ASP A 194 -6.02 -33.86 12.96
CA ASP A 194 -6.51 -33.37 14.24
C ASP A 194 -6.15 -34.32 15.40
N ASP A 195 -6.35 -33.89 16.65
CA ASP A 195 -5.95 -34.65 17.84
C ASP A 195 -6.71 -35.99 17.99
N GLU A 196 -7.79 -36.19 17.23
CA GLU A 196 -8.57 -37.43 17.17
C GLU A 196 -8.14 -38.35 16.02
N GLY A 197 -7.14 -37.94 15.22
CA GLY A 197 -6.62 -38.68 14.09
C GLY A 197 -7.44 -38.53 12.81
N LYS A 198 -8.40 -37.59 12.75
CA LYS A 198 -9.15 -37.29 11.53
C LYS A 198 -8.31 -36.40 10.62
N ILE A 199 -8.31 -36.75 9.33
CA ILE A 199 -7.71 -35.93 8.28
C ILE A 199 -8.61 -34.72 8.01
N ARG A 200 -8.00 -33.53 8.03
CA ARG A 200 -8.59 -32.23 7.73
C ARG A 200 -7.89 -31.66 6.50
N ASN A 201 -8.66 -31.22 5.50
CA ASN A 201 -8.13 -30.66 4.27
C ASN A 201 -8.42 -29.16 4.25
N ILE A 202 -7.47 -28.40 4.79
CA ILE A 202 -7.67 -27.00 5.13
C ILE A 202 -7.35 -26.09 3.94
N TRP A 203 -8.21 -25.10 3.72
CA TRP A 203 -8.03 -24.06 2.71
C TRP A 203 -6.81 -23.17 3.03
N THR A 204 -5.88 -23.10 2.09
CA THR A 204 -4.60 -22.38 2.20
C THR A 204 -4.30 -21.60 0.92
N THR A 205 -4.90 -20.42 0.77
CA THR A 205 -4.87 -19.61 -0.47
C THR A 205 -3.45 -19.23 -0.90
N PHE A 206 -2.57 -18.96 0.06
CA PHE A 206 -1.24 -18.39 -0.19
C PHE A 206 -0.08 -19.39 0.03
N GLY A 207 -0.34 -20.51 0.70
CA GLY A 207 0.63 -21.56 0.98
C GLY A 207 0.28 -22.33 2.25
N SER A 208 0.86 -23.51 2.43
CA SER A 208 0.50 -24.45 3.50
C SER A 208 0.65 -23.91 4.93
N ASP A 209 1.48 -22.89 5.14
CA ASP A 209 1.66 -22.24 6.43
C ASP A 209 0.58 -21.19 6.75
N GLN A 210 -0.12 -20.69 5.73
CA GLN A 210 -1.13 -19.65 5.82
C GLN A 210 -2.53 -20.27 5.68
N VAL A 211 -3.14 -20.59 6.83
CA VAL A 211 -4.48 -21.19 6.91
C VAL A 211 -5.55 -20.11 6.90
N ASP A 212 -6.48 -20.18 5.94
CA ASP A 212 -7.52 -19.17 5.74
C ASP A 212 -8.58 -19.23 6.85
N LEU A 213 -8.97 -18.05 7.35
CA LEU A 213 -10.00 -17.89 8.36
C LEU A 213 -11.39 -18.02 7.74
N ASN A 214 -12.29 -18.72 8.43
CA ASN A 214 -13.66 -18.96 7.99
C ASN A 214 -14.62 -17.86 8.46
N TYR A 215 -14.80 -16.82 7.65
CA TYR A 215 -15.71 -15.71 7.98
C TYR A 215 -17.19 -16.05 7.91
N ALA A 216 -17.58 -17.23 7.41
CA ALA A 216 -18.96 -17.71 7.52
C ALA A 216 -19.35 -17.97 8.99
N ASN A 217 -18.38 -18.14 9.88
CA ASN A 217 -18.57 -18.19 11.32
C ASN A 217 -18.39 -16.79 11.94
N TYR A 218 -19.46 -16.18 12.47
CA TYR A 218 -19.40 -14.84 13.06
C TYR A 218 -18.42 -14.72 14.23
N LYS A 219 -18.08 -15.82 14.92
CA LYS A 219 -17.08 -15.81 16.00
C LYS A 219 -15.69 -15.46 15.50
N VAL A 220 -15.37 -15.81 14.25
CA VAL A 220 -14.11 -15.40 13.59
C VAL A 220 -14.10 -13.88 13.41
N LEU A 221 -15.20 -13.30 12.91
CA LEU A 221 -15.37 -11.86 12.80
C LEU A 221 -15.16 -11.16 14.15
N LEU A 222 -15.78 -11.65 15.22
CA LEU A 222 -15.63 -11.09 16.58
C LEU A 222 -14.17 -11.08 17.07
N LYS A 223 -13.44 -12.18 16.87
CA LYS A 223 -12.02 -12.27 17.26
C LYS A 223 -11.15 -11.31 16.46
N VAL A 224 -11.46 -11.13 15.18
CA VAL A 224 -10.75 -10.19 14.29
C VAL A 224 -11.07 -8.74 14.67
N LEU A 225 -12.32 -8.41 14.96
CA LEU A 225 -12.70 -7.07 15.42
C LEU A 225 -11.99 -6.71 16.74
N ASP A 226 -11.86 -7.65 17.69
CA ASP A 226 -11.06 -7.45 18.91
C ASP A 226 -9.58 -7.18 18.60
N VAL A 227 -9.02 -7.79 17.55
CA VAL A 227 -7.64 -7.53 17.08
C VAL A 227 -7.51 -6.14 16.46
N LEU A 228 -8.43 -5.76 15.55
CA LEU A 228 -8.40 -4.44 14.90
C LEU A 228 -8.60 -3.30 15.91
N LEU A 229 -9.53 -3.46 16.85
CA LEU A 229 -9.74 -2.48 17.92
C LEU A 229 -8.55 -2.43 18.90
N LEU A 230 -7.86 -3.55 19.14
CA LEU A 230 -6.60 -3.55 19.89
C LEU A 230 -5.52 -2.73 19.17
N TYR A 231 -5.40 -2.86 17.86
CA TYR A 231 -4.44 -2.10 17.06
C TYR A 231 -4.67 -0.60 17.18
N ILE A 232 -5.94 -0.16 17.12
CA ILE A 232 -6.32 1.23 17.34
C ILE A 232 -6.01 1.66 18.78
N ALA A 233 -6.33 0.84 19.79
CA ALA A 233 -5.98 1.10 21.18
C ALA A 233 -4.45 1.19 21.41
N LYS A 234 -3.67 0.52 20.59
CA LYS A 234 -2.20 0.62 20.57
C LYS A 234 -1.67 1.77 19.71
N GLY A 235 -2.54 2.57 19.11
CA GLY A 235 -2.20 3.83 18.46
C GLY A 235 -2.13 3.79 16.93
N ALA A 236 -2.66 2.74 16.29
CA ALA A 236 -2.82 2.74 14.83
C ALA A 236 -3.80 3.86 14.42
N SER A 237 -3.33 4.78 13.58
CA SER A 237 -4.18 5.78 12.92
C SER A 237 -4.73 5.26 11.60
N LEU A 238 -4.05 4.28 10.99
CA LEU A 238 -4.46 3.64 9.76
C LEU A 238 -4.32 2.11 9.88
N ILE A 239 -5.22 1.40 9.20
CA ILE A 239 -5.20 -0.07 9.12
C ILE A 239 -5.16 -0.48 7.66
N ARG A 240 -4.11 -1.22 7.28
CA ARG A 240 -4.03 -1.89 5.97
C ARG A 240 -4.69 -3.26 6.04
N LEU A 241 -5.73 -3.47 5.25
CA LEU A 241 -6.37 -4.77 5.10
C LEU A 241 -5.62 -5.56 4.02
N ASP A 242 -4.83 -6.52 4.49
CA ASP A 242 -4.00 -7.39 3.65
C ASP A 242 -4.83 -8.50 2.99
N ALA A 243 -4.57 -8.76 1.70
CA ALA A 243 -5.21 -9.85 0.96
C ALA A 243 -6.75 -9.86 1.06
N ILE A 244 -7.35 -8.69 1.25
CA ILE A 244 -8.75 -8.57 1.70
C ILE A 244 -9.75 -9.10 0.68
N ALA A 245 -9.38 -9.12 -0.61
CA ALA A 245 -10.22 -9.63 -1.69
C ALA A 245 -10.65 -11.09 -1.51
N TYR A 246 -9.85 -11.89 -0.80
CA TYR A 246 -10.06 -13.33 -0.60
C TYR A 246 -10.82 -13.65 0.70
N ILE A 247 -11.26 -12.66 1.49
CA ILE A 247 -11.77 -12.87 2.85
C ILE A 247 -13.03 -13.75 2.92
N TRP A 248 -13.87 -13.76 1.89
CA TRP A 248 -15.09 -14.58 1.81
C TRP A 248 -14.98 -15.72 0.79
N LYS A 249 -15.43 -16.91 1.17
CA LYS A 249 -15.29 -18.15 0.41
C LYS A 249 -16.68 -18.73 0.16
N GLU A 250 -16.97 -19.06 -1.10
CA GLU A 250 -18.24 -19.67 -1.50
C GLU A 250 -17.97 -20.66 -2.63
N LEU A 251 -18.25 -21.95 -2.36
CA LEU A 251 -18.00 -23.04 -3.32
C LEU A 251 -18.76 -22.77 -4.64
N GLY A 252 -18.11 -23.07 -5.76
CA GLY A 252 -18.64 -22.81 -7.09
C GLY A 252 -18.43 -21.38 -7.61
N THR A 253 -17.87 -20.48 -6.80
CA THR A 253 -17.54 -19.09 -7.19
C THR A 253 -16.04 -18.87 -7.34
N SER A 254 -15.64 -17.65 -7.71
CA SER A 254 -14.24 -17.23 -7.77
C SER A 254 -13.55 -17.13 -6.40
N CYS A 255 -14.32 -17.04 -5.31
CA CYS A 255 -13.84 -16.75 -3.94
C CYS A 255 -12.95 -15.49 -3.84
N VAL A 256 -13.16 -14.53 -4.75
CA VAL A 256 -12.49 -13.23 -4.75
C VAL A 256 -13.48 -12.15 -5.14
N HIS A 257 -13.44 -10.99 -4.47
CA HIS A 257 -14.35 -9.85 -4.71
C HIS A 257 -15.84 -10.15 -4.51
N LEU A 258 -16.19 -11.15 -3.70
CA LEU A 258 -17.59 -11.50 -3.47
C LEU A 258 -18.34 -10.35 -2.77
N PRO A 259 -19.65 -10.19 -2.95
CA PRO A 259 -20.42 -9.13 -2.28
C PRO A 259 -20.23 -9.10 -0.76
N LYS A 260 -20.13 -10.28 -0.12
CA LYS A 260 -19.86 -10.41 1.31
C LYS A 260 -18.46 -9.97 1.73
N THR A 261 -17.48 -9.96 0.81
CA THR A 261 -16.17 -9.34 1.06
C THR A 261 -16.33 -7.84 1.26
N HIS A 262 -17.05 -7.16 0.38
CA HIS A 262 -17.32 -5.72 0.50
C HIS A 262 -18.11 -5.41 1.77
N GLU A 263 -19.20 -6.15 2.02
CA GLU A 263 -20.04 -5.95 3.22
C GLU A 263 -19.25 -6.14 4.52
N LEU A 264 -18.33 -7.11 4.59
CA LEU A 264 -17.46 -7.30 5.75
C LEU A 264 -16.56 -6.08 6.00
N ILE A 265 -16.03 -5.46 4.95
CA ILE A 265 -15.15 -4.29 5.09
C ILE A 265 -15.97 -3.08 5.58
N GLN A 266 -17.18 -2.89 5.05
CA GLN A 266 -18.11 -1.86 5.49
C GLN A 266 -18.49 -2.05 6.97
N LEU A 267 -18.82 -3.28 7.37
CA LEU A 267 -19.07 -3.62 8.77
C LEU A 267 -17.85 -3.32 9.65
N MET A 268 -16.66 -3.79 9.27
CA MET A 268 -15.43 -3.54 10.02
C MET A 268 -15.17 -2.04 10.18
N ARG A 269 -15.42 -1.25 9.14
CA ARG A 269 -15.33 0.20 9.18
C ARG A 269 -16.27 0.81 10.19
N GLU A 270 -17.55 0.44 10.15
CA GLU A 270 -18.54 1.00 11.06
C GLU A 270 -18.26 0.65 12.52
N VAL A 271 -17.78 -0.57 12.80
CA VAL A 271 -17.34 -0.97 14.14
C VAL A 271 -16.13 -0.16 14.61
N MET A 272 -15.10 -0.01 13.77
CA MET A 272 -13.92 0.80 14.11
C MET A 272 -14.29 2.27 14.32
N HIS A 273 -15.14 2.83 13.45
CA HIS A 273 -15.57 4.22 13.52
C HIS A 273 -16.54 4.51 14.66
N ALA A 274 -17.25 3.51 15.18
CA ALA A 274 -18.02 3.65 16.41
C ALA A 274 -17.14 3.95 17.64
N VAL A 275 -15.83 3.67 17.55
CA VAL A 275 -14.84 3.90 18.62
C VAL A 275 -13.84 5.01 18.26
N ALA A 276 -13.38 5.07 17.01
CA ALA A 276 -12.41 6.03 16.50
C ALA A 276 -12.77 6.44 15.05
N PRO A 277 -13.64 7.45 14.85
CA PRO A 277 -14.11 7.88 13.53
C PRO A 277 -13.00 8.34 12.56
N GLU A 278 -11.86 8.77 13.09
CA GLU A 278 -10.72 9.27 12.33
C GLU A 278 -9.84 8.17 11.72
N VAL A 279 -10.03 6.90 12.12
CA VAL A 279 -9.21 5.79 11.64
C VAL A 279 -9.46 5.57 10.15
N ILE A 280 -8.37 5.49 9.39
CA ILE A 280 -8.39 5.30 7.94
C ILE A 280 -8.13 3.84 7.63
N ILE A 281 -8.99 3.25 6.81
CA ILE A 281 -8.80 1.93 6.23
C ILE A 281 -8.20 2.09 4.85
N ILE A 282 -7.18 1.28 4.60
CA ILE A 282 -6.62 1.09 3.28
C ILE A 282 -6.72 -0.37 2.88
N THR A 283 -7.29 -0.64 1.71
CA THR A 283 -7.35 -2.00 1.16
C THR A 283 -6.18 -2.22 0.22
N GLU A 284 -5.62 -3.44 0.28
CA GLU A 284 -4.65 -3.89 -0.69
C GLU A 284 -5.25 -4.96 -1.61
N THR A 285 -5.38 -4.61 -2.89
CA THR A 285 -5.90 -5.50 -3.92
C THR A 285 -5.12 -5.33 -5.23
N ASN A 286 -4.07 -6.14 -5.41
CA ASN A 286 -3.28 -6.18 -6.64
C ASN A 286 -4.03 -6.87 -7.80
N VAL A 287 -5.04 -6.18 -8.33
CA VAL A 287 -5.99 -6.64 -9.35
C VAL A 287 -6.13 -5.58 -10.46
N PRO A 288 -6.77 -5.90 -11.61
CA PRO A 288 -7.09 -4.90 -12.63
C PRO A 288 -7.75 -3.64 -12.05
N HIS A 289 -7.48 -2.48 -12.67
CA HIS A 289 -7.82 -1.17 -12.12
C HIS A 289 -9.29 -1.05 -11.66
N GLY A 290 -10.24 -1.50 -12.48
CA GLY A 290 -11.68 -1.44 -12.17
C GLY A 290 -12.09 -2.27 -10.94
N GLU A 291 -11.43 -3.42 -10.72
CA GLU A 291 -11.66 -4.26 -9.53
C GLU A 291 -11.02 -3.66 -8.27
N ASN A 292 -9.90 -2.93 -8.43
CA ASN A 292 -9.22 -2.31 -7.29
C ASN A 292 -9.99 -1.10 -6.74
N ILE A 293 -10.56 -0.27 -7.62
CA ILE A 293 -11.31 0.92 -7.20
C ILE A 293 -12.71 0.60 -6.65
N SER A 294 -13.24 -0.61 -6.86
CA SER A 294 -14.53 -1.00 -6.27
C SER A 294 -14.50 -1.02 -4.74
N TYR A 295 -13.33 -1.15 -4.13
CA TYR A 295 -13.11 -1.12 -2.68
C TYR A 295 -13.28 0.26 -2.04
N PHE A 296 -13.45 1.31 -2.85
CA PHE A 296 -13.97 2.57 -2.33
C PHE A 296 -15.46 2.49 -1.95
N GLY A 297 -16.17 1.42 -2.37
CA GLY A 297 -17.60 1.25 -2.16
C GLY A 297 -18.42 2.35 -2.84
N GLY A 298 -19.44 2.86 -2.15
CA GLY A 298 -20.16 4.07 -2.52
C GLY A 298 -19.37 5.38 -2.32
N GLY A 299 -18.08 5.29 -1.94
CA GLY A 299 -17.20 6.42 -1.70
C GLY A 299 -17.28 6.98 -0.28
N ASN A 300 -18.06 6.38 0.63
CA ASN A 300 -18.19 6.83 2.01
C ASN A 300 -18.49 5.71 3.02
N ASP A 301 -18.51 4.45 2.59
CA ASP A 301 -18.99 3.28 3.32
C ASP A 301 -17.93 2.16 3.45
N GLU A 302 -16.96 2.06 2.53
CA GLU A 302 -15.95 1.00 2.53
C GLU A 302 -14.52 1.50 2.85
N ALA A 303 -13.52 1.41 1.96
CA ALA A 303 -12.17 1.90 2.24
C ALA A 303 -12.05 3.41 1.92
N GLN A 304 -11.34 4.16 2.76
CA GLN A 304 -11.03 5.57 2.46
C GLN A 304 -9.83 5.70 1.52
N MET A 305 -8.96 4.69 1.49
CA MET A 305 -7.80 4.64 0.62
C MET A 305 -7.68 3.28 -0.08
N VAL A 306 -7.24 3.28 -1.32
CA VAL A 306 -6.85 2.05 -2.04
C VAL A 306 -5.46 2.24 -2.66
N TYR A 307 -4.67 1.18 -2.71
CA TYR A 307 -3.38 1.21 -3.40
C TYR A 307 -3.55 1.51 -4.89
N ASN A 308 -2.73 2.40 -5.44
CA ASN A 308 -2.72 2.68 -6.88
C ASN A 308 -1.81 1.70 -7.63
N PHE A 309 -2.20 0.43 -7.70
CA PHE A 309 -1.37 -0.64 -8.30
C PHE A 309 -1.04 -0.47 -9.77
N THR A 310 -1.83 0.31 -10.52
CA THR A 310 -1.56 0.60 -11.93
C THR A 310 -0.36 1.53 -12.10
N LEU A 311 -0.14 2.45 -11.15
CA LEU A 311 0.89 3.48 -11.25
C LEU A 311 2.32 2.91 -11.35
N PRO A 312 2.80 2.01 -10.47
CA PRO A 312 4.18 1.51 -10.54
C PRO A 312 4.60 0.88 -11.89
N PRO A 313 3.90 -0.17 -12.41
CA PRO A 313 4.31 -0.80 -13.67
C PRO A 313 4.16 0.14 -14.88
N LEU A 314 3.10 0.97 -14.91
CA LEU A 314 2.86 1.88 -16.02
C LEU A 314 3.86 3.03 -16.05
N LEU A 315 4.22 3.58 -14.89
CA LEU A 315 5.24 4.60 -14.76
C LEU A 315 6.62 4.07 -15.17
N ALA A 316 6.98 2.87 -14.72
CA ALA A 316 8.22 2.21 -15.14
C ALA A 316 8.25 2.00 -16.66
N PHE A 317 7.16 1.50 -17.25
CA PHE A 317 7.02 1.33 -18.70
C PHE A 317 7.24 2.65 -19.44
N SER A 318 6.54 3.71 -19.04
CA SER A 318 6.64 5.01 -19.70
C SER A 318 8.04 5.61 -19.63
N ILE A 319 8.74 5.49 -18.50
CA ILE A 319 10.12 5.96 -18.36
C ILE A 319 11.05 5.14 -19.27
N LEU A 320 10.91 3.81 -19.28
CA LEU A 320 11.75 2.91 -20.09
C LEU A 320 11.51 3.04 -21.59
N LYS A 321 10.30 3.43 -22.00
CA LYS A 321 9.94 3.71 -23.39
C LYS A 321 10.18 5.16 -23.81
N ALA A 322 10.41 6.05 -22.85
CA ALA A 322 10.41 7.49 -23.08
C ALA A 322 9.10 7.97 -23.74
N ASP A 323 7.97 7.37 -23.33
CA ASP A 323 6.63 7.61 -23.89
C ASP A 323 5.57 7.67 -22.78
N THR A 324 4.85 8.79 -22.70
CA THR A 324 3.85 9.09 -21.68
C THR A 324 2.41 8.88 -22.16
N GLU A 325 2.16 8.54 -23.43
CA GLU A 325 0.80 8.52 -24.00
C GLU A 325 -0.16 7.64 -23.18
N LYS A 326 0.26 6.40 -22.88
CA LYS A 326 -0.56 5.45 -22.09
C LYS A 326 -0.73 5.90 -20.64
N LEU A 327 0.32 6.46 -20.04
CA LEU A 327 0.27 6.99 -18.68
C LEU A 327 -0.70 8.19 -18.59
N THR A 328 -0.62 9.12 -19.53
CA THR A 328 -1.50 10.30 -19.64
C THR A 328 -2.95 9.88 -19.87
N ASN A 329 -3.20 8.94 -20.80
CA ASN A 329 -4.55 8.45 -21.10
C ASN A 329 -5.18 7.72 -19.91
N TRP A 330 -4.42 6.85 -19.23
CA TRP A 330 -4.89 6.21 -18.00
C TRP A 330 -5.15 7.24 -16.89
N ALA A 331 -4.23 8.18 -16.68
CA ALA A 331 -4.34 9.17 -15.61
C ALA A 331 -5.55 10.09 -15.79
N LYS A 332 -5.86 10.50 -17.03
CA LYS A 332 -7.08 11.24 -17.37
C LYS A 332 -8.38 10.49 -17.04
N GLY A 333 -8.32 9.15 -17.01
CA GLY A 333 -9.45 8.30 -16.65
C GLY A 333 -9.59 8.05 -15.14
N LEU A 334 -8.72 8.60 -14.31
CA LEU A 334 -8.83 8.47 -12.84
C LEU A 334 -10.00 9.29 -12.31
N ASP A 335 -11.09 8.59 -12.02
CA ASP A 335 -12.27 9.12 -11.37
C ASP A 335 -12.45 8.49 -9.97
N LEU A 336 -12.95 9.27 -9.03
CA LEU A 336 -13.18 8.85 -7.65
C LEU A 336 -14.68 8.90 -7.37
N PRO A 337 -15.25 7.89 -6.67
CA PRO A 337 -16.69 7.87 -6.38
C PRO A 337 -17.14 8.99 -5.44
N SER A 338 -16.20 9.63 -4.73
CA SER A 338 -16.48 10.80 -3.88
C SER A 338 -15.20 11.63 -3.65
N ASP A 339 -15.39 12.80 -3.06
CA ASP A 339 -14.35 13.67 -2.49
C ASP A 339 -13.85 13.23 -1.11
N GLY A 340 -14.38 12.12 -0.56
CA GLY A 340 -14.00 11.55 0.74
C GLY A 340 -13.02 10.38 0.67
N VAL A 341 -12.60 9.98 -0.53
CA VAL A 341 -11.66 8.88 -0.76
C VAL A 341 -10.46 9.35 -1.57
N CYS A 342 -9.33 8.66 -1.47
CA CYS A 342 -8.18 8.97 -2.30
C CYS A 342 -7.28 7.75 -2.57
N PHE A 343 -6.44 7.85 -3.61
CA PHE A 343 -5.44 6.83 -3.90
C PHE A 343 -4.27 6.88 -2.93
N PHE A 344 -3.68 5.71 -2.67
CA PHE A 344 -2.36 5.56 -2.09
C PHE A 344 -1.35 5.33 -3.22
N ASN A 345 -0.63 6.39 -3.59
CA ASN A 345 0.29 6.40 -4.74
C ASN A 345 1.68 5.93 -4.32
N PHE A 346 2.24 4.95 -5.01
CA PHE A 346 3.55 4.38 -4.68
C PHE A 346 4.29 3.94 -5.94
N THR A 347 5.59 3.67 -5.82
CA THR A 347 6.41 3.06 -6.88
C THR A 347 6.90 1.65 -6.54
N ALA A 348 7.05 1.36 -5.25
CA ALA A 348 7.52 0.06 -4.78
C ALA A 348 6.91 -0.25 -3.41
N SER A 349 6.88 -1.53 -3.07
CA SER A 349 6.48 -2.03 -1.75
C SER A 349 7.38 -3.20 -1.38
N HIS A 350 7.02 -3.91 -0.32
CA HIS A 350 7.66 -5.16 0.07
C HIS A 350 7.38 -6.32 -0.89
N ASP A 351 6.35 -6.21 -1.74
CA ASP A 351 6.06 -7.18 -2.79
C ASP A 351 6.78 -6.84 -4.10
N GLY A 352 6.64 -7.72 -5.09
CA GLY A 352 7.03 -7.39 -6.45
C GLY A 352 6.09 -6.33 -7.04
N ILE A 353 6.55 -5.68 -8.11
CA ILE A 353 5.74 -4.74 -8.88
C ILE A 353 4.69 -5.55 -9.64
N GLY A 354 3.46 -5.53 -9.13
CA GLY A 354 2.31 -6.21 -9.72
C GLY A 354 2.06 -5.73 -11.14
N VAL A 355 1.88 -6.67 -12.07
CA VAL A 355 1.65 -6.34 -13.48
C VAL A 355 0.22 -6.60 -13.94
N ARG A 356 -0.63 -7.17 -13.07
CA ARG A 356 -2.06 -7.36 -13.38
C ARG A 356 -2.82 -6.06 -13.56
N ALA A 357 -2.43 -5.02 -12.81
CA ALA A 357 -3.11 -3.73 -12.79
C ALA A 357 -2.98 -2.93 -14.10
N VAL A 358 -2.11 -3.37 -15.03
CA VAL A 358 -1.94 -2.79 -16.37
C VAL A 358 -2.56 -3.65 -17.48
N ASN A 359 -3.24 -4.75 -17.15
CA ASN A 359 -4.02 -5.51 -18.12
C ASN A 359 -5.10 -4.62 -18.72
N GLY A 360 -5.21 -4.62 -20.06
CA GLY A 360 -6.11 -3.72 -20.79
C GLY A 360 -5.55 -2.32 -21.05
N ILE A 361 -4.37 -1.99 -20.49
CA ILE A 361 -3.63 -0.74 -20.77
C ILE A 361 -2.39 -1.06 -21.63
N LEU A 362 -1.61 -2.05 -21.21
CA LEU A 362 -0.46 -2.57 -21.95
C LEU A 362 -0.85 -3.84 -22.71
N ASP A 363 -0.34 -3.97 -23.93
CA ASP A 363 -0.48 -5.18 -24.73
C ASP A 363 0.56 -6.25 -24.34
N GLU A 364 0.43 -7.47 -24.88
CA GLU A 364 1.32 -8.59 -24.55
C GLU A 364 2.80 -8.32 -24.88
N LYS A 365 3.10 -7.56 -25.95
CA LYS A 365 4.48 -7.26 -26.35
C LYS A 365 5.11 -6.25 -25.40
N GLU A 366 4.34 -5.27 -24.96
CA GLU A 366 4.73 -4.27 -23.98
C GLU A 366 4.90 -4.89 -22.59
N MET A 367 4.00 -5.78 -22.20
CA MET A 367 4.15 -6.59 -20.98
C MET A 367 5.41 -7.45 -21.02
N SER A 368 5.64 -8.13 -22.14
CA SER A 368 6.87 -8.90 -22.37
C SER A 368 8.12 -8.02 -22.39
N PHE A 369 8.01 -6.74 -22.77
CA PHE A 369 9.12 -5.79 -22.71
C PHE A 369 9.47 -5.46 -21.26
N LEU A 370 8.49 -5.17 -20.40
CA LEU A 370 8.72 -4.92 -18.97
C LEU A 370 9.39 -6.11 -18.29
N VAL A 371 8.83 -7.32 -18.48
CA VAL A 371 9.36 -8.56 -17.88
C VAL A 371 10.81 -8.80 -18.31
N ARG A 372 11.09 -8.76 -19.62
CA ARG A 372 12.45 -8.96 -20.13
C ARG A 372 13.42 -7.87 -19.69
N THR A 373 12.96 -6.64 -19.53
CA THR A 373 13.79 -5.52 -19.05
C THR A 373 14.13 -5.72 -17.58
N SER A 374 13.16 -6.05 -16.74
CA SER A 374 13.40 -6.37 -15.32
C SER A 374 14.45 -7.47 -15.18
N ILE A 375 14.31 -8.59 -15.90
CA ILE A 375 15.27 -9.71 -15.85
C ILE A 375 16.66 -9.29 -16.33
N ARG A 376 16.74 -8.53 -17.42
CA ARG A 376 18.03 -8.02 -17.95
C ARG A 376 18.74 -7.10 -16.96
N HIS A 377 17.98 -6.34 -16.18
CA HIS A 377 18.51 -5.47 -15.13
C HIS A 377 18.79 -6.23 -13.81
N GLY A 378 18.74 -7.58 -13.84
CA GLY A 378 19.01 -8.44 -12.69
C GLY A 378 17.80 -8.69 -11.79
N GLY A 379 16.60 -8.28 -12.18
CA GLY A 379 15.37 -8.66 -11.49
C GLY A 379 14.93 -10.10 -11.81
N PHE A 380 13.78 -10.48 -11.24
CA PHE A 380 13.11 -11.74 -11.53
C PHE A 380 11.63 -11.49 -11.83
N ALA A 381 10.96 -12.43 -12.49
CA ALA A 381 9.51 -12.41 -12.66
C ALA A 381 8.90 -13.61 -11.94
N SER A 382 7.77 -13.38 -11.26
CA SER A 382 6.95 -14.46 -10.70
C SER A 382 5.65 -14.55 -11.49
N TYR A 383 5.11 -15.76 -11.60
CA TYR A 383 3.99 -16.09 -12.46
C TYR A 383 2.82 -16.64 -11.64
N ARG A 384 1.61 -16.50 -12.19
CA ARG A 384 0.38 -17.12 -11.66
C ARG A 384 -0.15 -18.15 -12.65
N SER A 385 -0.91 -19.11 -12.15
CA SER A 385 -1.65 -20.07 -12.97
C SER A 385 -2.93 -19.44 -13.54
N ILE A 386 -3.20 -19.67 -14.82
CA ILE A 386 -4.47 -19.36 -15.51
C ILE A 386 -5.26 -20.65 -15.81
N GLY A 387 -4.76 -21.79 -15.34
CA GLY A 387 -5.29 -23.14 -15.58
C GLY A 387 -4.20 -24.18 -15.32
N ASP A 388 -4.45 -25.43 -15.70
CA ASP A 388 -3.56 -26.55 -15.34
C ASP A 388 -2.15 -26.48 -15.96
N GLU A 389 -1.94 -25.69 -17.04
CA GLU A 389 -0.64 -25.61 -17.74
C GLU A 389 -0.22 -24.21 -18.24
N GLU A 390 -1.03 -23.16 -18.04
CA GLU A 390 -0.72 -21.81 -18.55
C GLU A 390 -0.33 -20.85 -17.43
N GLU A 391 0.81 -20.17 -17.63
CA GLU A 391 1.36 -19.19 -16.70
C GLU A 391 1.33 -17.77 -17.29
N SER A 392 1.01 -16.80 -16.44
CA SER A 392 1.04 -15.39 -16.80
C SER A 392 1.85 -14.57 -15.79
N PRO A 393 2.63 -13.57 -16.24
CA PRO A 393 3.37 -12.69 -15.34
C PRO A 393 2.46 -12.09 -14.27
N TYR A 394 2.88 -12.21 -13.01
CA TYR A 394 2.13 -11.71 -11.85
C TYR A 394 2.81 -10.48 -11.25
N GLU A 395 4.12 -10.55 -11.00
CA GLU A 395 4.90 -9.48 -10.39
C GLU A 395 6.37 -9.46 -10.84
N LEU A 396 6.96 -8.27 -10.93
CA LEU A 396 8.39 -8.05 -11.18
C LEU A 396 9.12 -7.84 -9.86
N ASN A 397 10.11 -8.68 -9.58
CA ASN A 397 10.88 -8.69 -8.35
C ASN A 397 12.20 -7.97 -8.60
N CYS A 398 12.26 -6.71 -8.18
CA CYS A 398 13.44 -5.85 -8.30
C CYS A 398 13.31 -4.62 -7.36
N SER A 399 14.43 -3.95 -7.10
CA SER A 399 14.42 -2.57 -6.64
C SER A 399 13.96 -1.66 -7.78
N TYR A 400 13.18 -0.63 -7.46
CA TYR A 400 12.61 0.24 -8.49
C TYR A 400 13.69 1.00 -9.27
N ILE A 401 14.75 1.43 -8.59
CA ILE A 401 15.89 2.12 -9.21
C ILE A 401 16.58 1.26 -10.29
N ASP A 402 16.72 -0.05 -10.04
CA ASP A 402 17.29 -0.99 -11.01
C ASP A 402 16.31 -1.37 -12.10
N LEU A 403 15.00 -1.37 -11.84
CA LEU A 403 14.03 -1.52 -12.92
C LEU A 403 14.18 -0.40 -13.96
N LEU A 404 14.33 0.84 -13.49
CA LEU A 404 14.38 2.02 -14.37
C LEU A 404 15.72 2.20 -15.09
N THR A 405 16.79 1.53 -14.65
CA THR A 405 18.15 1.84 -15.11
C THR A 405 18.99 0.58 -15.25
N SER A 406 19.59 0.39 -16.43
CA SER A 406 20.40 -0.79 -16.73
C SER A 406 21.65 -0.84 -15.83
N PRO A 407 22.21 -2.04 -15.53
CA PRO A 407 23.46 -2.16 -14.77
C PRO A 407 24.64 -1.39 -15.39
N GLU A 408 24.67 -1.24 -16.71
CA GLU A 408 25.75 -0.58 -17.47
C GLU A 408 25.64 0.95 -17.48
N GLU A 409 24.47 1.51 -17.15
CA GLU A 409 24.28 2.96 -17.07
C GLU A 409 24.91 3.53 -15.79
N ASP A 410 25.22 4.82 -15.78
CA ASP A 410 25.86 5.48 -14.64
C ASP A 410 24.86 5.91 -13.55
N ASP A 411 25.40 6.34 -12.42
CA ASP A 411 24.59 6.77 -11.27
C ASP A 411 23.86 8.09 -11.51
N ASN A 412 24.32 8.93 -12.46
CA ASN A 412 23.61 10.15 -12.84
C ASN A 412 22.27 9.80 -13.51
N MET A 413 22.27 8.83 -14.42
CA MET A 413 21.04 8.34 -15.04
C MET A 413 20.09 7.73 -14.01
N ARG A 414 20.63 6.96 -13.05
CA ARG A 414 19.84 6.39 -11.94
C ARG A 414 19.16 7.44 -11.12
N VAL A 415 19.90 8.47 -10.71
CA VAL A 415 19.36 9.60 -9.96
C VAL A 415 18.25 10.28 -10.75
N LYS A 416 18.48 10.58 -12.03
CA LYS A 416 17.50 11.25 -12.88
C LYS A 416 16.19 10.47 -12.99
N ARG A 417 16.23 9.19 -13.37
CA ARG A 417 15.02 8.37 -13.56
C ARG A 417 14.32 8.06 -12.23
N MET A 418 15.09 7.78 -11.18
CA MET A 418 14.52 7.52 -9.86
C MET A 418 13.80 8.76 -9.33
N ILE A 419 14.46 9.92 -9.31
CA ILE A 419 13.85 11.17 -8.81
C ILE A 419 12.66 11.60 -9.69
N LEU A 420 12.72 11.44 -11.01
CA LEU A 420 11.58 11.63 -11.91
C LEU A 420 10.38 10.80 -11.47
N SER A 421 10.58 9.50 -11.27
CA SER A 421 9.49 8.59 -10.89
C SER A 421 8.88 8.95 -9.53
N GLN A 422 9.71 9.32 -8.56
CA GLN A 422 9.23 9.69 -7.24
C GLN A 422 8.51 11.04 -7.27
N ALA A 423 8.97 12.00 -8.07
CA ALA A 423 8.32 13.29 -8.23
C ALA A 423 6.92 13.17 -8.87
N VAL A 424 6.73 12.23 -9.80
CA VAL A 424 5.40 11.89 -10.34
C VAL A 424 4.48 11.41 -9.21
N VAL A 425 4.93 10.44 -8.38
CA VAL A 425 4.15 9.95 -7.23
C VAL A 425 3.78 11.09 -6.26
N LEU A 426 4.70 12.01 -6.00
CA LEU A 426 4.45 13.16 -5.14
C LEU A 426 3.48 14.20 -5.73
N ALA A 427 3.29 14.24 -7.05
CA ALA A 427 2.36 15.17 -7.68
C ALA A 427 0.96 14.55 -7.89
N MET A 428 0.85 13.23 -8.01
CA MET A 428 -0.41 12.51 -8.25
C MET A 428 -1.47 12.80 -7.16
N PRO A 429 -2.77 12.86 -7.51
CA PRO A 429 -3.87 12.99 -6.54
C PRO A 429 -3.91 11.80 -5.58
N GLY A 430 -3.94 12.07 -4.27
CA GLY A 430 -3.82 11.08 -3.21
C GLY A 430 -2.60 11.26 -2.29
N VAL A 431 -2.39 10.23 -1.47
CA VAL A 431 -1.32 10.17 -0.45
C VAL A 431 -0.15 9.34 -0.98
N PRO A 432 1.09 9.84 -0.92
CA PRO A 432 2.25 9.09 -1.36
C PRO A 432 2.72 8.08 -0.31
N GLY A 433 2.89 6.84 -0.76
CA GLY A 433 3.58 5.75 -0.07
C GLY A 433 5.02 5.65 -0.53
N ILE A 434 5.94 5.84 0.41
CA ILE A 434 7.39 5.80 0.16
C ILE A 434 7.92 4.49 0.71
N TYR A 435 8.43 3.61 -0.15
CA TYR A 435 9.11 2.42 0.35
C TYR A 435 10.50 2.77 0.86
N PHE A 436 10.91 2.21 2.00
CA PHE A 436 12.18 2.52 2.64
C PHE A 436 13.37 2.44 1.68
N HIS A 437 13.43 1.38 0.86
CA HIS A 437 14.51 1.20 -0.12
C HIS A 437 14.48 2.25 -1.25
N SER A 438 13.32 2.78 -1.62
CA SER A 438 13.20 3.90 -2.55
C SER A 438 13.67 5.22 -1.94
N LEU A 439 13.47 5.40 -0.62
CA LEU A 439 13.94 6.58 0.11
C LEU A 439 15.47 6.63 0.18
N VAL A 440 16.11 5.51 0.54
CA VAL A 440 17.57 5.45 0.75
C VAL A 440 18.36 5.01 -0.48
N GLY A 441 17.70 4.71 -1.60
CA GLY A 441 18.37 4.36 -2.86
C GLY A 441 19.01 2.97 -2.88
N SER A 442 18.38 1.97 -2.25
CA SER A 442 18.90 0.60 -2.26
C SER A 442 18.79 -0.07 -3.64
N ARG A 443 19.76 -0.93 -3.94
CA ARG A 443 19.87 -1.71 -5.19
C ARG A 443 19.38 -3.14 -4.99
N ASN A 444 19.30 -3.91 -6.07
CA ASN A 444 18.91 -5.32 -6.07
C ASN A 444 19.78 -6.15 -5.11
N TYR A 445 19.14 -6.77 -4.10
CA TYR A 445 19.79 -7.63 -3.12
C TYR A 445 19.87 -9.08 -3.60
N GLN A 446 20.71 -9.30 -4.62
CA GLN A 446 20.88 -10.60 -5.28
C GLN A 446 21.26 -11.74 -4.33
N GLU A 447 22.05 -11.42 -3.30
CA GLU A 447 22.52 -12.42 -2.34
C GLU A 447 21.36 -13.01 -1.52
N ALA A 448 20.35 -12.21 -1.15
CA ALA A 448 19.18 -12.75 -0.48
C ALA A 448 18.41 -13.74 -1.36
N VAL A 449 18.23 -13.44 -2.64
CA VAL A 449 17.54 -14.37 -3.55
C VAL A 449 18.30 -15.69 -3.67
N ARG A 450 19.64 -15.63 -3.79
CA ARG A 450 20.48 -16.85 -3.83
C ARG A 450 20.33 -17.69 -2.57
N ARG A 451 20.30 -17.05 -1.40
CA ARG A 451 20.19 -17.71 -0.08
C ARG A 451 18.80 -18.27 0.18
N THR A 452 17.76 -17.51 -0.11
CA THR A 452 16.37 -17.84 0.27
C THR A 452 15.61 -18.60 -0.82
N ARG A 453 16.05 -18.48 -2.09
CA ARG A 453 15.31 -18.93 -3.28
C ARG A 453 13.94 -18.26 -3.47
N ILE A 454 13.69 -17.15 -2.77
CA ILE A 454 12.46 -16.37 -2.87
C ILE A 454 12.77 -15.06 -3.60
N ASN A 455 12.20 -14.89 -4.79
CA ASN A 455 12.46 -13.73 -5.66
C ASN A 455 12.18 -12.39 -4.96
N ARG A 456 11.10 -12.28 -4.17
CA ARG A 456 10.71 -11.03 -3.47
C ARG A 456 11.79 -10.51 -2.51
N THR A 457 12.68 -11.38 -2.01
CA THR A 457 13.75 -10.96 -1.09
C THR A 457 14.78 -10.02 -1.72
N ILE A 458 14.79 -9.88 -3.04
CA ILE A 458 15.65 -8.95 -3.78
C ILE A 458 15.47 -7.49 -3.38
N ASN A 459 14.29 -7.10 -2.85
CA ASN A 459 14.00 -5.73 -2.43
C ASN A 459 13.73 -5.60 -0.93
N ARG A 460 14.23 -6.52 -0.10
CA ARG A 460 13.96 -6.60 1.35
C ARG A 460 15.24 -6.59 2.21
N ASP A 461 16.30 -5.95 1.72
CA ASP A 461 17.59 -5.94 2.40
C ASP A 461 17.51 -5.30 3.80
N LYS A 462 18.11 -5.94 4.79
CA LYS A 462 18.14 -5.42 6.16
C LYS A 462 19.44 -4.66 6.34
N LEU A 463 19.35 -3.34 6.51
CA LEU A 463 20.51 -2.46 6.46
C LEU A 463 21.11 -2.27 7.85
N ASN A 464 22.42 -2.49 7.98
CA ASN A 464 23.12 -2.08 9.19
C ASN A 464 23.09 -0.53 9.27
N TYR A 465 22.72 0.00 10.42
CA TYR A 465 22.53 1.44 10.62
C TYR A 465 23.81 2.24 10.37
N ASP A 466 24.97 1.80 10.85
CA ASP A 466 26.21 2.57 10.71
C ASP A 466 26.67 2.62 9.24
N ASN A 467 26.55 1.49 8.53
CA ASN A 467 26.84 1.44 7.09
C ASN A 467 25.89 2.32 6.29
N LEU A 468 24.59 2.30 6.62
CA LEU A 468 23.59 3.15 5.95
C LEU A 468 23.90 4.63 6.20
N LYS A 469 24.23 4.98 7.45
CA LYS A 469 24.63 6.33 7.81
C LYS A 469 25.84 6.80 7.01
N GLU A 470 26.88 5.99 6.91
CA GLU A 470 28.06 6.30 6.09
C GLU A 470 27.66 6.58 4.64
N LEU A 471 26.85 5.71 4.02
CA LEU A 471 26.35 5.91 2.66
C LEU A 471 25.51 7.19 2.50
N LEU A 472 24.71 7.57 3.50
CA LEU A 472 23.90 8.80 3.45
C LEU A 472 24.71 10.07 3.70
N GLU A 473 25.91 9.97 4.27
CA GLU A 473 26.77 11.09 4.64
C GLU A 473 27.99 11.26 3.71
N GLU A 474 28.41 10.19 3.03
CA GLU A 474 29.55 10.18 2.10
C GLU A 474 29.32 11.06 0.87
N GLU A 475 30.27 11.97 0.59
CA GLU A 475 30.18 12.87 -0.55
C GLU A 475 30.33 12.12 -1.88
N GLY A 476 29.41 12.35 -2.81
CA GLY A 476 29.40 11.68 -4.11
C GLY A 476 28.75 10.30 -4.11
N SER A 477 28.32 9.75 -2.96
CA SER A 477 27.57 8.50 -2.94
C SER A 477 26.21 8.65 -3.62
N LEU A 478 25.77 7.59 -4.29
CA LEU A 478 24.45 7.53 -4.94
C LEU A 478 23.32 7.78 -3.92
N GLN A 479 23.43 7.16 -2.74
CA GLN A 479 22.43 7.18 -1.68
C GLN A 479 22.26 8.59 -1.12
N LYS A 480 23.35 9.30 -0.82
CA LYS A 480 23.29 10.70 -0.35
C LYS A 480 22.61 11.61 -1.38
N ILE A 481 22.98 11.48 -2.66
CA ILE A 481 22.42 12.31 -3.74
C ILE A 481 20.92 12.06 -3.89
N LEU A 482 20.50 10.78 -3.95
CA LEU A 482 19.09 10.40 -4.02
C LEU A 482 18.31 10.88 -2.80
N PHE A 483 18.79 10.54 -1.62
CA PHE A 483 18.13 10.86 -0.36
C PHE A 483 17.92 12.38 -0.22
N LYS A 484 18.96 13.18 -0.49
CA LYS A 484 18.88 14.65 -0.43
C LYS A 484 17.88 15.22 -1.43
N ARG A 485 17.91 14.78 -2.70
CA ARG A 485 16.98 15.26 -3.74
C ARG A 485 15.54 14.84 -3.45
N TYR A 486 15.34 13.62 -2.98
CA TYR A 486 14.01 13.14 -2.66
C TYR A 486 13.45 13.87 -1.43
N LYS A 487 14.26 14.05 -0.39
CA LYS A 487 13.90 14.83 0.80
C LYS A 487 13.54 16.29 0.46
N GLN A 488 14.25 16.91 -0.49
CA GLN A 488 13.88 18.24 -1.00
C GLN A 488 12.47 18.26 -1.60
N LEU A 489 12.15 17.30 -2.49
CA LEU A 489 10.82 17.21 -3.10
C LEU A 489 9.72 16.94 -2.07
N LEU A 490 9.98 16.07 -1.09
CA LEU A 490 9.07 15.82 0.03
C LEU A 490 8.82 17.09 0.84
N SER A 491 9.88 17.81 1.18
CA SER A 491 9.79 19.09 1.90
C SER A 491 8.98 20.13 1.14
N ILE A 492 9.13 20.22 -0.19
CA ILE A 492 8.31 21.13 -1.00
C ILE A 492 6.85 20.67 -0.95
N ARG A 493 6.57 19.39 -1.21
CA ARG A 493 5.20 18.85 -1.24
C ARG A 493 4.43 19.16 0.05
N ILE A 494 5.01 18.88 1.22
CA ILE A 494 4.30 19.04 2.50
C ILE A 494 3.99 20.51 2.84
N ASN A 495 4.64 21.46 2.17
CA ASN A 495 4.44 22.90 2.36
C ASN A 495 3.54 23.54 1.28
N GLU A 496 3.04 22.74 0.33
CA GLU A 496 2.26 23.23 -0.80
C GLU A 496 0.84 22.66 -0.76
N GLU A 497 -0.13 23.49 -0.38
CA GLU A 497 -1.54 23.07 -0.19
C GLU A 497 -2.18 22.49 -1.46
N ALA A 498 -1.70 22.86 -2.64
CA ALA A 498 -2.18 22.29 -3.90
C ALA A 498 -1.99 20.77 -3.98
N PHE A 499 -1.03 20.20 -3.24
CA PHE A 499 -0.84 18.74 -3.17
C PHE A 499 -1.75 18.03 -2.14
N ASN A 500 -2.78 18.70 -1.62
CA ASN A 500 -3.77 18.07 -0.75
C ASN A 500 -4.36 16.81 -1.44
N PRO A 501 -4.39 15.64 -0.77
CA PRO A 501 -4.87 14.39 -1.36
C PRO A 501 -6.25 14.45 -2.01
N PHE A 502 -7.14 15.32 -1.50
CA PHE A 502 -8.51 15.52 -1.97
C PHE A 502 -8.68 16.80 -2.83
N GLY A 503 -7.58 17.54 -3.05
CA GLY A 503 -7.61 18.74 -3.88
C GLY A 503 -7.89 18.42 -5.34
N LYS A 504 -8.54 19.35 -6.06
CA LYS A 504 -8.83 19.20 -7.49
C LYS A 504 -7.54 18.99 -8.29
N TYR A 505 -7.67 18.31 -9.42
CA TYR A 505 -6.58 18.04 -10.33
C TYR A 505 -7.06 17.98 -11.77
N GLU A 506 -6.12 18.14 -12.70
CA GLU A 506 -6.35 18.06 -14.14
C GLU A 506 -5.10 17.52 -14.82
N PHE A 507 -5.25 16.49 -15.67
CA PHE A 507 -4.14 15.96 -16.46
C PHE A 507 -4.12 16.61 -17.85
N LEU A 508 -2.95 17.09 -18.27
CA LEU A 508 -2.79 17.81 -19.53
C LEU A 508 -2.14 16.93 -20.59
N ASP A 509 -2.55 17.12 -21.84
CA ASP A 509 -1.88 16.52 -22.99
C ASP A 509 -0.85 17.47 -23.57
N LEU A 510 0.43 17.21 -23.32
CA LEU A 510 1.54 17.97 -23.89
C LEU A 510 2.39 17.10 -24.83
N GLY A 511 1.79 16.04 -25.39
CA GLY A 511 2.43 15.06 -26.25
C GLY A 511 3.08 13.90 -25.50
N SER A 512 3.61 12.93 -26.24
CA SER A 512 4.09 11.65 -25.70
C SER A 512 5.44 11.72 -24.97
N LYS A 513 6.12 12.87 -24.96
CA LYS A 513 7.44 13.00 -24.29
C LYS A 513 7.34 13.55 -22.85
N VAL A 514 6.21 14.17 -22.51
CA VAL A 514 6.02 14.90 -21.25
C VAL A 514 4.75 14.39 -20.57
N PHE A 515 4.86 14.10 -19.28
CA PHE A 515 3.70 13.90 -18.42
C PHE A 515 3.42 15.21 -17.71
N ALA A 516 2.15 15.62 -17.64
CA ALA A 516 1.76 16.90 -17.08
C ALA A 516 0.45 16.81 -16.31
N LEU A 517 0.42 17.45 -15.15
CA LEU A 517 -0.79 17.62 -14.36
C LEU A 517 -0.79 18.94 -13.61
N LYS A 518 -1.99 19.47 -13.42
CA LYS A 518 -2.28 20.66 -12.62
C LYS A 518 -2.94 20.23 -11.34
N ARG A 519 -2.48 20.79 -10.22
CA ARG A 519 -3.00 20.58 -8.88
C ARG A 519 -3.50 21.91 -8.32
N TYR A 520 -4.62 21.90 -7.61
CA TYR A 520 -5.26 23.10 -7.10
C TYR A 520 -5.32 23.05 -5.57
N ALA A 521 -5.05 24.19 -4.92
CA ALA A 521 -5.33 24.37 -3.50
C ALA A 521 -6.86 24.37 -3.28
N ASN A 522 -7.30 24.09 -2.05
CA ASN A 522 -8.71 23.90 -1.72
C ASN A 522 -9.60 25.12 -1.98
N ASP A 523 -9.03 26.33 -2.02
CA ASP A 523 -9.72 27.59 -2.30
C ASP A 523 -9.64 28.02 -3.77
N ASP A 524 -9.08 27.16 -4.64
CA ASP A 524 -8.80 27.40 -6.07
C ASP A 524 -7.93 28.65 -6.37
N ASN A 525 -7.39 29.33 -5.35
CA ASN A 525 -6.60 30.56 -5.51
C ASN A 525 -5.13 30.28 -5.88
N GLU A 526 -4.66 29.06 -5.65
CA GLU A 526 -3.32 28.62 -5.98
C GLU A 526 -3.36 27.30 -6.75
N SER A 527 -2.47 27.19 -7.74
CA SER A 527 -2.27 25.94 -8.48
C SER A 527 -0.80 25.71 -8.77
N ILE A 528 -0.45 24.43 -8.92
CA ILE A 528 0.86 23.97 -9.34
C ILE A 528 0.67 23.21 -10.64
N LEU A 529 1.38 23.62 -11.69
CA LEU A 529 1.55 22.84 -12.91
C LEU A 529 2.83 22.01 -12.79
N ALA A 530 2.69 20.70 -12.64
CA ALA A 530 3.81 19.77 -12.57
C ALA A 530 4.08 19.16 -13.95
N LEU A 531 5.34 19.28 -14.40
CA LEU A 531 5.82 18.87 -15.72
C LEU A 531 6.99 17.90 -15.55
N PHE A 532 6.98 16.84 -16.35
CA PHE A 532 7.94 15.76 -16.24
C PHE A 532 8.41 15.34 -17.63
N ASN A 533 9.67 15.60 -17.99
CA ASN A 533 10.26 15.06 -19.22
C ASN A 533 10.62 13.58 -19.00
N PHE A 534 10.10 12.67 -19.83
CA PHE A 534 10.37 11.23 -19.70
C PHE A 534 11.52 10.76 -20.60
N THR A 535 12.15 11.68 -21.34
CA THR A 535 13.14 11.36 -22.36
C THR A 535 14.56 11.71 -21.93
N GLY A 536 15.53 11.05 -22.58
CA GLY A 536 16.95 11.37 -22.47
C GLY A 536 17.38 12.61 -23.28
N GLU A 537 16.42 13.33 -23.87
CA GLU A 537 16.65 14.50 -24.73
C GLU A 537 15.96 15.73 -24.15
N SER A 538 16.38 16.93 -24.57
CA SER A 538 15.66 18.15 -24.21
C SER A 538 14.38 18.27 -25.04
N VAL A 539 13.26 18.63 -24.41
CA VAL A 539 11.93 18.70 -25.04
C VAL A 539 11.41 20.13 -24.97
N LYS A 540 10.98 20.68 -26.11
CA LYS A 540 10.29 21.96 -26.18
C LYS A 540 8.79 21.74 -26.04
N ILE A 541 8.16 22.50 -25.15
CA ILE A 541 6.71 22.51 -24.96
C ILE A 541 6.20 23.96 -24.94
N VAL A 542 4.93 24.10 -25.28
CA VAL A 542 4.18 25.35 -25.12
C VAL A 542 3.21 25.15 -23.96
N LEU A 543 3.33 25.98 -22.93
CA LEU A 543 2.45 25.93 -21.76
C LEU A 543 1.02 26.38 -22.13
N PRO A 544 -0.01 25.94 -21.39
CA PRO A 544 -1.37 26.43 -21.58
C PRO A 544 -1.46 27.95 -21.48
N GLY A 545 -2.45 28.53 -22.17
CA GLY A 545 -2.55 29.97 -22.37
C GLY A 545 -2.56 30.82 -21.10
N GLU A 546 -2.98 30.28 -19.96
CA GLU A 546 -2.94 31.00 -18.70
C GLU A 546 -1.53 31.14 -18.07
N TYR A 547 -0.50 30.50 -18.62
CA TYR A 547 0.89 30.49 -18.10
C TYR A 547 1.83 31.34 -18.95
N THR A 548 1.54 32.64 -19.07
CA THR A 548 2.29 33.58 -19.92
C THR A 548 3.60 34.09 -19.32
N ASP A 549 3.56 34.50 -18.07
CA ASP A 549 4.57 35.30 -17.40
C ASP A 549 4.48 35.16 -15.88
N HIS A 550 5.49 35.66 -15.17
CA HIS A 550 5.59 35.63 -13.71
C HIS A 550 5.45 34.20 -13.14
N LEU A 551 6.04 33.20 -13.79
CA LEU A 551 6.07 31.84 -13.28
C LEU A 551 7.33 31.62 -12.44
N VAL A 552 7.23 30.74 -11.45
CA VAL A 552 8.38 30.26 -10.69
C VAL A 552 8.36 28.75 -10.63
N ASP A 553 9.48 28.12 -10.96
CA ASP A 553 9.71 26.71 -10.62
C ASP A 553 10.06 26.62 -9.14
N ILE A 554 9.17 26.06 -8.33
CA ILE A 554 9.36 25.98 -6.88
C ILE A 554 10.42 24.97 -6.45
N ILE A 555 10.90 24.12 -7.37
CA ILE A 555 12.00 23.17 -7.10
C ILE A 555 13.35 23.89 -7.14
N THR A 556 13.57 24.72 -8.17
CA THR A 556 14.85 25.42 -8.40
C THR A 556 14.82 26.90 -8.01
N HIS A 557 13.64 27.44 -7.72
CA HIS A 557 13.36 28.87 -7.55
C HIS A 557 13.67 29.74 -8.79
N THR A 558 13.74 29.12 -9.96
CA THR A 558 13.98 29.81 -11.24
C THR A 558 12.71 30.53 -11.70
N LYS A 559 12.83 31.82 -12.04
CA LYS A 559 11.73 32.60 -12.64
C LYS A 559 11.63 32.31 -14.14
N ILE A 560 10.40 32.12 -14.63
CA ILE A 560 10.08 31.81 -16.03
C ILE A 560 9.06 32.84 -16.52
N ASN A 561 9.39 33.54 -17.61
CA ASN A 561 8.56 34.61 -18.20
C ASN A 561 8.21 34.30 -19.66
N SER A 562 7.92 33.02 -19.95
CA SER A 562 7.66 32.54 -21.31
C SER A 562 6.70 31.35 -21.27
N GLN A 563 5.81 31.28 -22.25
CA GLN A 563 5.01 30.07 -22.53
C GLN A 563 5.85 28.97 -23.17
N ASP A 564 6.88 29.34 -23.93
CA ASP A 564 7.81 28.39 -24.53
C ASP A 564 8.82 27.96 -23.48
N LEU A 565 8.79 26.68 -23.11
CA LEU A 565 9.70 26.09 -22.13
C LEU A 565 10.48 24.95 -22.77
N THR A 566 11.78 24.86 -22.47
CA THR A 566 12.61 23.70 -22.80
C THR A 566 12.89 22.93 -21.52
N LEU A 567 12.47 21.68 -21.49
CA LEU A 567 12.75 20.75 -20.39
C LEU A 567 13.98 19.93 -20.72
N GLU A 568 15.00 19.97 -19.87
CA GLU A 568 16.20 19.15 -19.99
C GLU A 568 15.90 17.64 -19.80
N PRO A 569 16.80 16.73 -20.22
CA PRO A 569 16.62 15.29 -20.05
C PRO A 569 16.23 14.89 -18.63
N TYR A 570 15.07 14.24 -18.51
CA TYR A 570 14.48 13.82 -17.23
C TYR A 570 14.20 14.95 -16.21
N GLN A 571 14.10 16.20 -16.67
CA GLN A 571 13.81 17.34 -15.80
C GLN A 571 12.38 17.27 -15.24
N ILE A 572 12.27 17.65 -13.98
CA ILE A 572 11.01 17.89 -13.27
C ILE A 572 10.89 19.40 -13.04
N VAL A 573 9.71 19.95 -13.28
CA VAL A 573 9.40 21.36 -13.01
C VAL A 573 8.05 21.45 -12.32
N TRP A 574 7.97 22.18 -11.21
CA TRP A 574 6.70 22.48 -10.54
C TRP A 574 6.46 23.99 -10.59
N LEU A 575 5.59 24.41 -11.51
CA LEU A 575 5.35 25.82 -11.80
C LEU A 575 4.21 26.38 -10.95
N LYS A 576 4.46 27.51 -10.28
CA LYS A 576 3.43 28.37 -9.68
C LYS A 576 3.44 29.74 -10.34
N LYS A 577 2.29 30.41 -10.34
CA LYS A 577 2.24 31.85 -10.59
C LYS A 577 2.80 32.61 -9.39
N HIS A 578 3.77 33.45 -9.62
CA HIS A 578 4.34 34.35 -8.62
C HIS A 578 3.40 35.57 -8.48
N LYS A 579 2.74 35.71 -7.32
CA LYS A 579 2.00 36.94 -7.00
C LYS A 579 3.03 38.04 -6.73
N GLU A 580 3.08 39.07 -7.57
CA GLU A 580 3.77 40.31 -7.20
C GLU A 580 2.94 40.98 -6.10
N ASN A 581 3.52 41.11 -4.89
CA ASN A 581 2.96 41.91 -3.82
C ASN A 581 3.19 43.40 -4.08
#